data_AF-A0A847YM07-F1
#
_entry.id   AF-A0A847YM07-F1
#
_cell.length_a   1.000
_cell.length_b   1.000
_cell.length_c   1.000
_cell.angle_alpha   90.00
_cell.angle_beta   90.00
_cell.angle_gamma   90.00
#
_symmetry.space_group_name_H-M   'P 1'
#
loop_
_entity.id
_entity.type
_entity.pdbx_description
1 polymer ?
#
loop_
_entity_poly.entity_id
_entity_poly.type
_entity_poly.pdbx_seq_one_letter_code
_entity_poly.pdbx_strand_id
1 'polypeptide(L)'
;MDMLKKVFGIRPLLCCLLLCGALLLAAPAQAAVKIIEDPGVDPLAAQDIRTAVSAFEVLLKEELAAELRQDVSLYICPDADSFRRVKQRMFVEKKDSADKGEQAFGGIWYNKSGFGVILMDLSHPALKTGQDKVSFVGRHLFYQMLSQWAGEDYGKKALQWLAEGSANLVASRVGESVGYESVEKWKLDRFNLLRGLKRSVSPSDIVQRNPEAWLKFTQEGRRPDAMADLMVFFLMKQKGLPAIANYFKNVPVVSSDSAFEKAFGMEIGQYLSDFQAWYILAMGEPAKIDFASRGAVSADSRAYFEKGAELARQLAFDAWKGQLRDAFRVVLTADRDAYVATMAREFGLTTEQAAAQAKNENWTDRGSVVVMNDATMTEPEEKIYQIALVVLSRMISEAGGAKNMDNMKWLSYGAANIMAARSAERSGFCRYGDFQGSWEYGLSHSRSWPQLPQLMTLSAWSAAAEKHGPAAVRGVAALSAHYLADKYGGYPRIGEWLKASNTSGDPVASFQKIYGMTTAQFWGRASDFVEPDSGAWNPPAPADPNSSRTAAEETP
;
A
#
# COMPACT_ATOMS: atom_id res chain seq x y z
N MET A 1 -13.38 -34.58 -91.00
CA MET A 1 -14.02 -34.65 -89.67
C MET A 1 -13.11 -33.89 -88.71
N ASP A 2 -13.04 -32.58 -88.92
CA ASP A 2 -11.92 -31.71 -88.53
C ASP A 2 -12.43 -30.53 -87.69
N MET A 3 -13.16 -30.86 -86.63
CA MET A 3 -13.64 -29.92 -85.63
C MET A 3 -13.84 -30.71 -84.33
N LEU A 4 -12.83 -30.72 -83.46
CA LEU A 4 -12.91 -30.97 -81.99
C LEU A 4 -11.53 -31.26 -81.35
N LYS A 5 -10.46 -30.52 -81.72
CA LYS A 5 -9.28 -30.41 -80.84
C LYS A 5 -9.50 -29.27 -79.84
N LYS A 6 -10.38 -29.57 -78.88
CA LYS A 6 -10.64 -28.79 -77.66
C LYS A 6 -9.34 -28.65 -76.86
N VAL A 7 -8.89 -27.40 -76.72
CA VAL A 7 -8.68 -26.71 -75.43
C VAL A 7 -8.68 -27.66 -74.24
N PHE A 8 -7.55 -28.28 -73.88
CA PHE A 8 -7.26 -28.80 -72.54
C PHE A 8 -5.81 -29.30 -72.54
N GLY A 9 -4.88 -28.36 -72.51
CA GLY A 9 -3.46 -28.67 -72.40
C GLY A 9 -2.79 -27.61 -71.56
N ILE A 10 -2.44 -28.00 -70.32
CA ILE A 10 -1.48 -27.33 -69.45
C ILE A 10 -2.06 -26.15 -68.64
N ARG A 11 -2.56 -26.46 -67.42
CA ARG A 11 -2.03 -25.90 -66.14
C ARG A 11 -2.82 -26.39 -64.89
N PRO A 12 -2.79 -27.69 -64.53
CA PRO A 12 -3.14 -28.09 -63.17
C PRO A 12 -2.11 -27.59 -62.14
N LEU A 13 -0.87 -27.32 -62.57
CA LEU A 13 0.20 -26.83 -61.69
C LEU A 13 0.03 -25.34 -61.29
N LEU A 14 -0.56 -24.51 -62.15
CA LEU A 14 -0.77 -23.08 -61.86
C LEU A 14 -1.97 -22.87 -60.93
N CYS A 15 -3.02 -23.69 -61.06
CA CYS A 15 -4.13 -23.70 -60.10
C CYS A 15 -3.69 -24.20 -58.72
N CYS A 16 -2.84 -25.23 -58.62
CA CYS A 16 -2.30 -25.65 -57.32
C CYS A 16 -1.34 -24.61 -56.70
N LEU A 17 -0.53 -23.89 -57.48
CA LEU A 17 0.31 -22.81 -56.95
C LEU A 17 -0.49 -21.55 -56.57
N LEU A 18 -1.61 -21.27 -57.24
CA LEU A 18 -2.53 -20.19 -56.84
C LEU A 18 -3.41 -20.59 -55.65
N LEU A 19 -3.79 -21.87 -55.50
CA LEU A 19 -4.50 -22.39 -54.32
C LEU A 19 -3.57 -22.54 -53.10
N CYS A 20 -2.32 -22.95 -53.26
CA CYS A 20 -1.34 -22.94 -52.17
C CYS A 20 -0.84 -21.52 -51.84
N GLY A 21 -0.73 -20.64 -52.82
CA GLY A 21 -0.43 -19.21 -52.61
C GLY A 21 -1.57 -18.44 -51.95
N ALA A 22 -2.83 -18.84 -52.19
CA ALA A 22 -4.01 -18.32 -51.51
C ALA A 22 -4.36 -19.07 -50.20
N LEU A 23 -3.70 -20.19 -49.86
CA LEU A 23 -3.82 -20.82 -48.54
C LEU A 23 -2.72 -20.37 -47.55
N LEU A 24 -1.77 -19.56 -48.03
CA LEU A 24 -0.95 -18.66 -47.20
C LEU A 24 -1.66 -17.31 -46.95
N LEU A 25 -2.98 -17.24 -47.17
CA LEU A 25 -3.82 -16.15 -46.71
C LEU A 25 -3.76 -16.09 -45.18
N ALA A 26 -2.97 -15.13 -44.71
CA ALA A 26 -3.03 -14.46 -43.42
C ALA A 26 -3.76 -15.27 -42.35
N ALA A 27 -3.01 -15.96 -41.49
CA ALA A 27 -3.49 -16.15 -40.13
C ALA A 27 -4.02 -14.78 -39.65
N PRO A 28 -5.28 -14.69 -39.18
CA PRO A 28 -5.83 -13.42 -38.74
C PRO A 28 -4.83 -12.82 -37.76
N ALA A 29 -4.38 -11.59 -38.03
CA ALA A 29 -3.43 -10.91 -37.17
C ALA A 29 -3.99 -10.97 -35.75
N GLN A 30 -3.24 -11.61 -34.84
CA GLN A 30 -3.68 -11.74 -33.46
C GLN A 30 -3.84 -10.32 -32.90
N ALA A 31 -5.00 -10.05 -32.32
CA ALA A 31 -5.29 -8.74 -31.76
C ALA A 31 -4.23 -8.40 -30.70
N ALA A 32 -3.70 -7.19 -30.77
CA ALA A 32 -2.54 -6.80 -29.97
C ALA A 32 -2.76 -5.48 -29.24
N VAL A 33 -1.97 -5.25 -28.19
CA VAL A 33 -1.89 -3.95 -27.53
C VAL A 33 -0.83 -3.10 -28.26
N LYS A 34 -1.26 -2.02 -28.90
CA LYS A 34 -0.39 -1.05 -29.58
C LYS A 34 -0.03 0.08 -28.62
N ILE A 35 1.23 0.11 -28.19
CA ILE A 35 1.73 1.17 -27.32
C ILE A 35 2.17 2.36 -28.19
N ILE A 36 1.68 3.55 -27.86
CA ILE A 36 1.93 4.80 -28.59
C ILE A 36 2.44 5.83 -27.59
N GLU A 37 3.73 6.14 -27.67
CA GLU A 37 4.40 7.11 -26.81
C GLU A 37 4.40 8.50 -27.45
N ASP A 38 3.87 9.49 -26.72
CA ASP A 38 4.04 10.88 -27.11
C ASP A 38 5.49 11.36 -26.83
N PRO A 39 6.00 12.37 -27.56
CA PRO A 39 7.35 12.88 -27.32
C PRO A 39 7.56 13.34 -25.87
N GLY A 40 8.66 12.91 -25.24
CA GLY A 40 9.02 13.29 -23.87
C GLY A 40 8.64 12.27 -22.79
N VAL A 41 8.03 11.14 -23.16
CA VAL A 41 7.83 10.02 -22.21
C VAL A 41 9.17 9.53 -21.67
N ASP A 42 9.23 9.40 -20.35
CA ASP A 42 10.38 8.82 -19.65
C ASP A 42 10.62 7.36 -20.10
N PRO A 43 11.84 7.01 -20.55
CA PRO A 43 12.13 5.66 -21.03
C PRO A 43 11.89 4.54 -20.02
N LEU A 44 12.14 4.80 -18.73
CA LEU A 44 11.91 3.81 -17.67
C LEU A 44 10.40 3.58 -17.48
N ALA A 45 9.60 4.65 -17.39
CA ALA A 45 8.15 4.54 -17.34
C ALA A 45 7.58 3.78 -18.56
N ALA A 46 8.10 4.04 -19.77
CA ALA A 46 7.68 3.32 -20.96
C ALA A 46 8.08 1.83 -20.93
N GLN A 47 9.23 1.49 -20.36
CA GLN A 47 9.65 0.11 -20.15
C GLN A 47 8.76 -0.63 -19.14
N ASP A 48 8.41 0.00 -18.02
CA ASP A 48 7.47 -0.57 -17.04
C ASP A 48 6.12 -0.89 -17.70
N ILE A 49 5.61 0.04 -18.53
CA ILE A 49 4.35 -0.13 -19.24
C ILE A 49 4.42 -1.26 -20.27
N ARG A 50 5.50 -1.35 -21.06
CA ARG A 50 5.74 -2.47 -22.00
C ARG A 50 5.77 -3.82 -21.29
N THR A 51 6.43 -3.87 -20.13
CA THR A 51 6.54 -5.08 -19.31
C THR A 51 5.17 -5.47 -18.75
N ALA A 52 4.39 -4.49 -18.29
CA ALA A 52 3.01 -4.71 -17.81
C ALA A 52 2.08 -5.24 -18.91
N VAL A 53 2.15 -4.71 -20.12
CA VAL A 53 1.40 -5.20 -21.28
C VAL A 53 1.75 -6.65 -21.57
N SER A 54 3.05 -6.97 -21.64
CA SER A 54 3.53 -8.34 -21.91
C SER A 54 3.08 -9.32 -20.83
N ALA A 55 3.19 -8.92 -19.56
CA ALA A 55 2.74 -9.72 -18.42
C ALA A 55 1.22 -9.93 -18.41
N PHE A 56 0.45 -8.90 -18.78
CA PHE A 56 -1.00 -9.02 -18.93
C PHE A 56 -1.37 -10.01 -20.03
N GLU A 57 -0.69 -9.99 -21.18
CA GLU A 57 -0.92 -10.92 -22.29
C GLU A 57 -0.64 -12.37 -21.88
N VAL A 58 0.46 -12.62 -21.14
CA VAL A 58 0.78 -13.93 -20.56
C VAL A 58 -0.32 -14.37 -19.59
N LEU A 59 -0.68 -13.51 -18.63
CA LEU A 59 -1.73 -13.80 -17.65
C LEU A 59 -3.08 -14.10 -18.32
N LEU A 60 -3.43 -13.37 -19.37
CA LEU A 60 -4.68 -13.55 -20.10
C LEU A 60 -4.76 -14.95 -20.73
N LYS A 61 -3.66 -15.39 -21.32
CA LYS A 61 -3.55 -16.69 -21.98
C LYS A 61 -3.47 -17.84 -20.98
N GLU A 62 -2.58 -17.72 -19.98
CA GLU A 62 -2.22 -18.81 -19.08
C GLU A 62 -3.18 -18.95 -17.90
N GLU A 63 -3.65 -17.84 -17.32
CA GLU A 63 -4.52 -17.87 -16.13
C GLU A 63 -6.00 -17.63 -16.44
N LEU A 64 -6.34 -16.84 -17.47
CA LEU A 64 -7.74 -16.61 -17.86
C LEU A 64 -8.25 -17.48 -19.01
N ALA A 65 -7.37 -18.21 -19.69
CA ALA A 65 -7.69 -18.99 -20.89
C ALA A 65 -8.46 -18.15 -21.92
N ALA A 66 -7.99 -16.93 -22.17
CA ALA A 66 -8.61 -15.99 -23.08
C ALA A 66 -7.57 -15.27 -23.96
N GLU A 67 -8.08 -14.57 -24.97
CA GLU A 67 -7.27 -13.76 -25.88
C GLU A 67 -8.04 -12.48 -26.23
N LEU A 68 -7.30 -11.43 -26.59
CA LEU A 68 -7.87 -10.22 -27.18
C LEU A 68 -8.55 -10.58 -28.50
N ARG A 69 -9.74 -10.02 -28.72
CA ARG A 69 -10.52 -10.13 -29.96
C ARG A 69 -10.33 -8.92 -30.87
N GLN A 70 -9.92 -7.79 -30.28
CA GLN A 70 -9.71 -6.53 -30.97
C GLN A 70 -8.47 -5.83 -30.42
N ASP A 71 -7.78 -5.11 -31.30
CA ASP A 71 -6.62 -4.29 -30.95
C ASP A 71 -6.98 -3.25 -29.89
N VAL A 72 -6.05 -2.99 -28.99
CA VAL A 72 -6.14 -1.92 -28.00
C VAL A 72 -4.98 -0.96 -28.22
N SER A 73 -5.26 0.32 -28.40
CA SER A 73 -4.24 1.37 -28.49
C SER A 73 -4.03 1.99 -27.11
N LEU A 74 -2.83 1.87 -26.56
CA LEU A 74 -2.43 2.48 -25.30
C LEU A 74 -1.55 3.70 -25.58
N TYR A 75 -2.12 4.89 -25.38
CA TYR A 75 -1.41 6.15 -25.51
C TYR A 75 -0.79 6.55 -24.17
N ILE A 76 0.53 6.79 -24.17
CA ILE A 76 1.30 7.21 -23.01
C ILE A 76 1.69 8.68 -23.18
N CYS A 77 1.21 9.53 -22.29
CA CYS A 77 1.45 10.96 -22.29
C CYS A 77 2.40 11.33 -21.13
N PRO A 78 3.47 12.11 -21.37
CA PRO A 78 4.40 12.49 -20.31
C PRO A 78 3.80 13.47 -19.30
N ASP A 79 2.83 14.28 -19.75
CA ASP A 79 2.24 15.35 -18.96
C ASP A 79 0.76 15.60 -19.33
N ALA A 80 0.10 16.39 -18.49
CA ALA A 80 -1.29 16.79 -18.64
C ALA A 80 -1.58 17.56 -19.95
N ASP A 81 -0.61 18.30 -20.50
CA ASP A 81 -0.79 19.03 -21.77
C ASP A 81 -0.83 18.06 -22.94
N SER A 82 0.09 17.10 -22.98
CA SER A 82 0.10 16.00 -23.97
C SER A 82 -1.14 15.16 -23.84
N PHE A 83 -1.54 14.80 -22.62
CA PHE A 83 -2.79 14.12 -22.35
C PHE A 83 -3.99 14.85 -22.97
N ARG A 84 -4.13 16.16 -22.72
CA ARG A 84 -5.22 16.98 -23.31
C ARG A 84 -5.16 17.03 -24.83
N ARG A 85 -3.96 17.18 -25.43
CA ARG A 85 -3.80 17.17 -26.90
C ARG A 85 -4.21 15.84 -27.52
N VAL A 86 -3.73 14.72 -26.99
CA VAL A 86 -4.07 13.39 -27.49
C VAL A 86 -5.56 13.13 -27.30
N LYS A 87 -6.13 13.50 -26.14
CA LYS A 87 -7.57 13.39 -25.90
C LYS A 87 -8.38 14.14 -26.96
N GLN A 88 -8.06 15.40 -27.23
CA GLN A 88 -8.75 16.20 -28.26
C GLN A 88 -8.61 15.62 -29.67
N ARG A 89 -7.44 15.05 -30.00
CA ARG A 89 -7.19 14.42 -31.30
C ARG A 89 -7.98 13.13 -31.47
N MET A 90 -7.98 12.29 -30.44
CA MET A 90 -8.55 10.94 -30.50
C MET A 90 -10.07 10.94 -30.32
N PHE A 91 -10.62 12.04 -29.78
CA PHE A 91 -11.99 12.01 -29.32
C PHE A 91 -12.76 13.32 -29.51
N VAL A 92 -13.95 13.19 -30.10
CA VAL A 92 -14.86 14.31 -30.38
C VAL A 92 -15.91 14.42 -29.26
N GLU A 93 -15.65 15.26 -28.24
CA GLU A 93 -16.57 15.47 -27.11
C GLU A 93 -17.35 16.81 -27.16
N LYS A 94 -18.53 16.79 -26.53
CA LYS A 94 -19.24 17.99 -26.06
C LYS A 94 -18.68 18.38 -24.68
N LYS A 95 -18.48 19.68 -24.45
CA LYS A 95 -17.73 20.29 -23.32
C LYS A 95 -18.06 19.74 -21.91
N ASP A 96 -19.32 19.40 -21.61
CA ASP A 96 -19.77 19.01 -20.25
C ASP A 96 -19.42 17.57 -19.81
N SER A 97 -19.07 16.66 -20.74
CA SER A 97 -18.69 15.27 -20.40
C SER A 97 -17.20 15.13 -20.04
N ALA A 98 -16.37 16.08 -20.50
CA ALA A 98 -14.93 16.05 -20.32
C ALA A 98 -14.51 16.21 -18.85
N ASP A 99 -15.17 17.11 -18.12
CA ASP A 99 -14.79 17.50 -16.74
C ASP A 99 -15.17 16.43 -15.69
N LYS A 100 -16.28 15.71 -15.89
CA LYS A 100 -16.74 14.66 -14.96
C LYS A 100 -15.91 13.37 -15.06
N GLY A 101 -15.42 13.03 -16.26
CA GLY A 101 -14.56 11.86 -16.47
C GLY A 101 -13.14 12.06 -15.91
N GLU A 102 -12.61 13.28 -16.01
CA GLU A 102 -11.26 13.62 -15.57
C GLU A 102 -11.10 13.55 -14.04
N GLN A 103 -12.13 14.00 -13.29
CA GLN A 103 -12.15 13.92 -11.82
C GLN A 103 -12.39 12.51 -11.27
N ALA A 104 -13.13 11.66 -11.99
CA ALA A 104 -13.54 10.33 -11.50
C ALA A 104 -12.49 9.24 -11.76
N PHE A 105 -11.67 9.39 -12.80
CA PHE A 105 -10.78 8.32 -13.26
C PHE A 105 -9.29 8.67 -13.23
N GLY A 106 -8.91 9.89 -12.81
CA GLY A 106 -7.50 10.24 -12.60
C GLY A 106 -6.70 10.34 -13.90
N GLY A 107 -7.22 11.08 -14.88
CA GLY A 107 -6.57 11.29 -16.17
C GLY A 107 -6.76 10.11 -17.14
N ILE A 108 -7.98 9.58 -17.26
CA ILE A 108 -8.31 8.45 -18.16
C ILE A 108 -9.49 8.83 -19.02
N TRP A 109 -9.46 8.38 -20.27
CA TRP A 109 -10.59 8.53 -21.15
C TRP A 109 -10.72 7.35 -22.13
N TYR A 110 -11.95 6.84 -22.29
CA TYR A 110 -12.32 5.85 -23.30
C TYR A 110 -13.17 6.55 -24.37
N ASN A 111 -13.09 6.17 -25.65
CA ASN A 111 -13.93 6.78 -26.70
C ASN A 111 -15.43 6.68 -26.37
N LYS A 112 -16.28 7.41 -27.10
CA LYS A 112 -17.75 7.39 -26.95
C LYS A 112 -18.39 6.00 -26.90
N SER A 113 -17.75 5.00 -27.50
CA SER A 113 -18.14 3.60 -27.41
C SER A 113 -17.55 2.92 -26.16
N GLY A 114 -16.35 3.26 -25.70
CA GLY A 114 -15.65 2.66 -24.55
C GLY A 114 -14.47 1.74 -24.92
N PHE A 115 -14.08 1.67 -26.20
CA PHE A 115 -13.39 0.52 -26.78
C PHE A 115 -12.11 0.88 -27.55
N GLY A 116 -11.09 0.04 -27.38
CA GLY A 116 -9.90 -0.01 -28.22
C GLY A 116 -8.90 1.12 -28.01
N VAL A 117 -9.14 2.03 -27.06
CA VAL A 117 -8.21 3.11 -26.72
C VAL A 117 -8.13 3.29 -25.20
N ILE A 118 -6.90 3.29 -24.69
CA ILE A 118 -6.54 3.67 -23.32
C ILE A 118 -5.60 4.89 -23.43
N LEU A 119 -5.81 5.88 -22.59
CA LEU A 119 -4.98 7.08 -22.50
C LEU A 119 -4.47 7.25 -21.07
N MET A 120 -3.17 7.48 -20.91
CA MET A 120 -2.48 7.53 -19.61
C MET A 120 -1.68 8.81 -19.47
N ASP A 121 -1.94 9.59 -18.41
CA ASP A 121 -1.16 10.78 -18.01
C ASP A 121 -0.11 10.41 -16.95
N LEU A 122 1.16 10.32 -17.34
CA LEU A 122 2.24 9.98 -16.41
C LEU A 122 2.49 11.03 -15.32
N SER A 123 2.02 12.27 -15.51
CA SER A 123 2.13 13.32 -14.49
C SER A 123 1.05 13.22 -13.40
N HIS A 124 0.06 12.35 -13.59
CA HIS A 124 -1.06 12.23 -12.65
C HIS A 124 -0.56 11.75 -11.27
N PRO A 125 -0.98 12.38 -10.16
CA PRO A 125 -0.51 12.02 -8.80
C PRO A 125 -0.80 10.59 -8.35
N ALA A 126 -1.70 9.86 -9.04
CA ALA A 126 -1.98 8.46 -8.79
C ALA A 126 -1.00 7.49 -9.47
N LEU A 127 -0.09 7.97 -10.33
CA LEU A 127 0.84 7.16 -11.14
C LEU A 127 2.32 7.40 -10.76
N LYS A 128 2.57 7.65 -9.48
CA LYS A 128 3.89 8.04 -8.97
C LYS A 128 4.91 6.91 -9.07
N THR A 129 4.52 5.70 -8.70
CA THR A 129 5.44 4.56 -8.59
C THR A 129 5.39 3.66 -9.82
N GLY A 130 6.33 2.72 -9.96
CA GLY A 130 6.28 1.72 -11.03
C GLY A 130 5.06 0.81 -10.88
N GLN A 131 4.79 0.36 -9.64
CA GLN A 131 3.60 -0.43 -9.32
C GLN A 131 2.29 0.27 -9.70
N ASP A 132 2.17 1.58 -9.47
CA ASP A 132 0.96 2.33 -9.83
C ASP A 132 0.72 2.28 -11.35
N LYS A 133 1.78 2.46 -12.14
CA LYS A 133 1.73 2.41 -13.61
C LYS A 133 1.36 1.01 -14.12
N VAL A 134 2.00 -0.02 -13.57
CA VAL A 134 1.73 -1.42 -13.94
C VAL A 134 0.31 -1.83 -13.57
N SER A 135 -0.12 -1.53 -12.35
CA SER A 135 -1.48 -1.82 -11.87
C SER A 135 -2.52 -1.11 -12.72
N PHE A 136 -2.25 0.14 -13.09
CA PHE A 136 -3.10 0.89 -14.01
C PHE A 136 -3.24 0.15 -15.35
N VAL A 137 -2.13 -0.21 -16.00
CA VAL A 137 -2.15 -0.91 -17.28
C VAL A 137 -2.95 -2.21 -17.19
N GLY A 138 -2.67 -3.05 -16.19
CA GLY A 138 -3.39 -4.31 -15.98
C GLY A 138 -4.89 -4.12 -15.77
N ARG A 139 -5.29 -3.15 -14.94
CA ARG A 139 -6.71 -2.82 -14.66
C ARG A 139 -7.43 -2.38 -15.93
N HIS A 140 -6.82 -1.49 -16.71
CA HIS A 140 -7.46 -0.89 -17.88
C HIS A 140 -7.51 -1.83 -19.08
N LEU A 141 -6.47 -2.64 -19.29
CA LEU A 141 -6.53 -3.74 -20.27
C LEU A 141 -7.60 -4.76 -19.89
N PHE A 142 -7.78 -5.05 -18.60
CA PHE A 142 -8.86 -5.92 -18.15
C PHE A 142 -10.24 -5.34 -18.46
N TYR A 143 -10.46 -4.03 -18.26
CA TYR A 143 -11.71 -3.40 -18.69
C TYR A 143 -11.95 -3.53 -20.20
N GLN A 144 -10.91 -3.42 -21.02
CA GLN A 144 -11.03 -3.69 -22.46
C GLN A 144 -11.47 -5.14 -22.74
N MET A 145 -10.99 -6.12 -21.96
CA MET A 145 -11.46 -7.50 -22.05
C MET A 145 -12.94 -7.65 -21.67
N LEU A 146 -13.36 -7.02 -20.56
CA LEU A 146 -14.76 -7.06 -20.12
C LEU A 146 -15.69 -6.52 -21.21
N SER A 147 -15.31 -5.38 -21.76
CA SER A 147 -15.92 -4.76 -22.93
C SER A 147 -16.01 -5.73 -24.11
N GLN A 148 -14.92 -6.39 -24.51
CA GLN A 148 -14.90 -7.33 -25.64
C GLN A 148 -15.69 -8.63 -25.42
N TRP A 149 -15.91 -9.04 -24.17
CA TRP A 149 -16.73 -10.22 -23.83
C TRP A 149 -18.21 -9.89 -23.68
N ALA A 150 -18.52 -8.78 -23.01
CA ALA A 150 -19.87 -8.45 -22.57
C ALA A 150 -20.53 -7.31 -23.38
N GLY A 151 -19.81 -6.69 -24.32
CA GLY A 151 -20.28 -5.59 -25.15
C GLY A 151 -20.39 -4.25 -24.41
N GLU A 152 -20.76 -3.18 -25.15
CA GLU A 152 -20.74 -1.79 -24.65
C GLU A 152 -21.64 -1.54 -23.44
N ASP A 153 -22.72 -2.32 -23.32
CA ASP A 153 -23.68 -2.20 -22.22
C ASP A 153 -23.35 -3.07 -21.00
N TYR A 154 -22.15 -3.68 -20.92
CA TYR A 154 -21.81 -4.51 -19.75
C TYR A 154 -21.89 -3.70 -18.45
N GLY A 155 -21.54 -2.41 -18.49
CA GLY A 155 -21.67 -1.51 -17.35
C GLY A 155 -23.12 -1.36 -16.85
N LYS A 156 -24.14 -1.73 -17.65
CA LYS A 156 -25.56 -1.75 -17.27
C LYS A 156 -26.05 -3.12 -16.79
N LYS A 157 -25.41 -4.21 -17.25
CA LYS A 157 -25.89 -5.59 -17.04
C LYS A 157 -25.06 -6.39 -16.02
N ALA A 158 -23.74 -6.19 -15.99
CA ALA A 158 -22.84 -6.95 -15.14
C ALA A 158 -22.90 -6.50 -13.67
N LEU A 159 -22.55 -7.41 -12.76
CA LEU A 159 -22.36 -7.10 -11.35
C LEU A 159 -21.16 -6.16 -11.20
N GLN A 160 -21.40 -4.95 -10.66
CA GLN A 160 -20.38 -3.91 -10.55
C GLN A 160 -19.21 -4.35 -9.66
N TRP A 161 -19.49 -4.98 -8.51
CA TRP A 161 -18.44 -5.47 -7.60
C TRP A 161 -17.52 -6.50 -8.27
N LEU A 162 -18.07 -7.37 -9.13
CA LEU A 162 -17.30 -8.39 -9.81
C LEU A 162 -16.41 -7.78 -10.90
N ALA A 163 -16.90 -6.77 -11.62
CA ALA A 163 -16.09 -6.02 -12.59
C ALA A 163 -14.94 -5.26 -11.91
N GLU A 164 -15.26 -4.47 -10.88
CA GLU A 164 -14.29 -3.64 -10.16
C GLU A 164 -13.22 -4.48 -9.43
N GLY A 165 -13.66 -5.48 -8.66
CA GLY A 165 -12.76 -6.34 -7.90
C GLY A 165 -11.88 -7.22 -8.80
N SER A 166 -12.42 -7.70 -9.93
CA SER A 166 -11.63 -8.50 -10.89
C SER A 166 -10.57 -7.66 -11.58
N ALA A 167 -10.91 -6.43 -11.97
CA ALA A 167 -9.93 -5.53 -12.59
C ALA A 167 -8.77 -5.21 -11.62
N ASN A 168 -9.06 -5.01 -10.34
CA ASN A 168 -8.03 -4.80 -9.31
C ASN A 168 -7.22 -6.06 -8.99
N LEU A 169 -7.84 -7.24 -8.97
CA LEU A 169 -7.13 -8.50 -8.76
C LEU A 169 -6.18 -8.79 -9.92
N VAL A 170 -6.63 -8.62 -11.16
CA VAL A 170 -5.80 -8.81 -12.36
C VAL A 170 -4.65 -7.79 -12.38
N ALA A 171 -4.92 -6.52 -12.07
CA ALA A 171 -3.87 -5.51 -11.92
C ALA A 171 -2.80 -5.91 -10.90
N SER A 172 -3.24 -6.41 -9.74
CA SER A 172 -2.34 -6.89 -8.68
C SER A 172 -1.49 -8.08 -9.12
N ARG A 173 -2.09 -9.03 -9.86
CA ARG A 173 -1.39 -10.18 -10.44
C ARG A 173 -0.35 -9.77 -11.49
N VAL A 174 -0.68 -8.81 -12.36
CA VAL A 174 0.29 -8.24 -13.31
C VAL A 174 1.45 -7.61 -12.55
N GLY A 175 1.17 -6.79 -11.53
CA GLY A 175 2.20 -6.21 -10.64
C GLY A 175 3.12 -7.27 -10.02
N GLU A 176 2.54 -8.31 -9.43
CA GLU A 176 3.30 -9.42 -8.83
C GLU A 176 4.18 -10.14 -9.86
N SER A 177 3.66 -10.40 -11.06
CA SER A 177 4.37 -11.13 -12.12
C SER A 177 5.59 -10.38 -12.68
N VAL A 178 5.58 -9.04 -12.61
CA VAL A 178 6.71 -8.20 -13.04
C VAL A 178 7.64 -7.83 -11.89
N GLY A 179 7.45 -8.42 -10.70
CA GLY A 179 8.35 -8.29 -9.56
C GLY A 179 8.04 -7.14 -8.61
N TYR A 180 6.85 -6.54 -8.69
CA TYR A 180 6.37 -5.55 -7.72
C TYR A 180 5.56 -6.21 -6.58
N GLU A 181 4.58 -5.47 -6.04
CA GLU A 181 3.81 -5.85 -4.86
C GLU A 181 3.10 -7.18 -5.05
N SER A 182 3.09 -8.02 -4.02
CA SER A 182 2.39 -9.30 -4.06
C SER A 182 0.87 -9.15 -3.94
N VAL A 183 0.14 -10.12 -4.49
CA VAL A 183 -1.33 -10.18 -4.33
C VAL A 183 -1.70 -10.34 -2.85
N GLU A 184 -0.85 -10.99 -2.07
CA GLU A 184 -1.02 -11.15 -0.62
C GLU A 184 -0.90 -9.81 0.13
N LYS A 185 0.07 -8.95 -0.22
CA LYS A 185 0.16 -7.58 0.30
C LYS A 185 -1.08 -6.79 -0.11
N TRP A 186 -1.46 -6.84 -1.39
CA TRP A 186 -2.65 -6.18 -1.91
C TRP A 186 -3.89 -6.55 -1.08
N LYS A 187 -4.14 -7.84 -0.84
CA LYS A 187 -5.24 -8.34 -0.02
C LYS A 187 -5.17 -7.80 1.41
N LEU A 188 -4.01 -7.87 2.04
CA LEU A 188 -3.82 -7.45 3.42
C LEU A 188 -4.08 -5.94 3.59
N ASP A 189 -3.66 -5.12 2.61
CA ASP A 189 -3.94 -3.69 2.59
C ASP A 189 -5.46 -3.39 2.56
N ARG A 190 -6.28 -4.22 1.88
CA ARG A 190 -7.74 -4.05 1.87
C ARG A 190 -8.37 -4.39 3.21
N PHE A 191 -7.90 -5.46 3.86
CA PHE A 191 -8.34 -5.79 5.21
C PHE A 191 -8.04 -4.67 6.19
N ASN A 192 -6.80 -4.17 6.22
CA ASN A 192 -6.40 -3.09 7.13
C ASN A 192 -7.17 -1.81 6.83
N LEU A 193 -7.35 -1.47 5.55
CA LEU A 193 -8.18 -0.35 5.16
C LEU A 193 -9.60 -0.47 5.73
N LEU A 194 -10.27 -1.61 5.54
CA LEU A 194 -11.64 -1.82 6.03
C LEU A 194 -11.72 -1.84 7.56
N ARG A 195 -10.72 -2.39 8.26
CA ARG A 195 -10.62 -2.36 9.74
C ARG A 195 -10.46 -0.94 10.28
N GLY A 196 -9.77 -0.08 9.55
CA GLY A 196 -9.55 1.32 9.92
C GLY A 196 -10.79 2.22 9.75
N LEU A 197 -11.82 1.78 9.03
CA LEU A 197 -13.02 2.58 8.81
C LEU A 197 -13.94 2.56 10.03
N LYS A 198 -14.49 3.74 10.39
CA LYS A 198 -15.59 3.83 11.37
C LYS A 198 -16.84 3.08 10.90
N ARG A 199 -17.05 3.03 9.58
CA ARG A 199 -18.15 2.31 8.92
C ARG A 199 -17.74 1.91 7.52
N SER A 200 -17.70 0.60 7.23
CA SER A 200 -17.55 0.08 5.88
C SER A 200 -18.91 -0.19 5.21
N VAL A 201 -18.90 -0.53 3.93
CA VAL A 201 -20.06 -1.19 3.30
C VAL A 201 -20.22 -2.63 3.83
N SER A 202 -21.45 -3.14 3.82
CA SER A 202 -21.71 -4.59 3.94
C SER A 202 -21.57 -5.24 2.56
N PRO A 203 -21.16 -6.53 2.46
CA PRO A 203 -21.17 -7.26 1.19
C PRO A 203 -22.56 -7.25 0.53
N SER A 204 -23.62 -7.34 1.34
CA SER A 204 -25.02 -7.27 0.87
C SER A 204 -25.38 -5.91 0.25
N ASP A 205 -24.71 -4.82 0.65
CA ASP A 205 -24.99 -3.47 0.15
C ASP A 205 -24.52 -3.30 -1.31
N ILE A 206 -23.56 -4.11 -1.75
CA ILE A 206 -22.87 -3.95 -3.05
C ILE A 206 -22.96 -5.17 -3.96
N VAL A 207 -23.56 -6.28 -3.47
CA VAL A 207 -23.69 -7.53 -4.24
C VAL A 207 -24.57 -7.34 -5.47
N GLN A 208 -25.59 -6.49 -5.37
CA GLN A 208 -26.46 -6.12 -6.48
C GLN A 208 -25.95 -4.84 -7.15
N ARG A 209 -26.20 -4.73 -8.46
CA ARG A 209 -25.75 -3.57 -9.23
C ARG A 209 -26.57 -2.32 -8.87
N ASN A 210 -25.94 -1.38 -8.16
CA ASN A 210 -26.52 -0.07 -7.88
C ASN A 210 -25.43 1.04 -7.94
N PRO A 211 -25.21 1.66 -9.11
CA PRO A 211 -24.14 2.65 -9.30
C PRO A 211 -24.31 3.90 -8.43
N GLU A 212 -25.55 4.31 -8.17
CA GLU A 212 -25.84 5.48 -7.32
C GLU A 212 -25.46 5.19 -5.87
N ALA A 213 -25.83 4.01 -5.36
CA ALA A 213 -25.42 3.58 -4.03
C ALA A 213 -23.90 3.42 -3.93
N TRP A 214 -23.26 2.85 -4.96
CA TRP A 214 -21.81 2.71 -5.02
C TRP A 214 -21.10 4.08 -4.93
N LEU A 215 -21.55 5.05 -5.73
CA LEU A 215 -21.00 6.40 -5.72
C LEU A 215 -21.20 7.06 -4.34
N LYS A 216 -22.41 6.93 -3.77
CA LYS A 216 -22.71 7.44 -2.44
C LYS A 216 -21.79 6.84 -1.37
N PHE A 217 -21.61 5.52 -1.36
CA PHE A 217 -20.70 4.85 -0.42
C PHE A 217 -19.25 5.31 -0.58
N THR A 218 -18.82 5.54 -1.83
CA THR A 218 -17.48 6.07 -2.13
C THR A 218 -17.31 7.48 -1.56
N GLN A 219 -18.29 8.37 -1.79
CA GLN A 219 -18.28 9.75 -1.27
C GLN A 219 -18.34 9.80 0.27
N GLU A 220 -19.04 8.85 0.89
CA GLU A 220 -19.08 8.68 2.35
C GLU A 220 -17.80 8.04 2.92
N GLY A 221 -16.83 7.66 2.08
CA GLY A 221 -15.59 7.02 2.51
C GLY A 221 -15.75 5.57 2.98
N ARG A 222 -16.84 4.89 2.64
CA ARG A 222 -17.17 3.52 3.08
C ARG A 222 -16.48 2.41 2.28
N ARG A 223 -15.71 2.78 1.25
CA ARG A 223 -14.83 1.92 0.42
C ARG A 223 -15.50 0.66 -0.16
N PRO A 224 -16.51 0.82 -1.05
CA PRO A 224 -17.12 -0.32 -1.75
C PRO A 224 -16.14 -1.08 -2.65
N ASP A 225 -15.13 -0.38 -3.18
CA ASP A 225 -14.03 -0.94 -3.96
C ASP A 225 -13.23 -1.97 -3.17
N ALA A 226 -12.83 -1.64 -1.93
CA ALA A 226 -12.03 -2.54 -1.10
C ALA A 226 -12.82 -3.79 -0.66
N MET A 227 -14.14 -3.66 -0.46
CA MET A 227 -15.00 -4.81 -0.19
C MET A 227 -15.13 -5.71 -1.43
N ALA A 228 -15.33 -5.12 -2.60
CA ALA A 228 -15.40 -5.85 -3.87
C ALA A 228 -14.08 -6.61 -4.18
N ASP A 229 -12.93 -6.00 -3.89
CA ASP A 229 -11.62 -6.64 -3.99
C ASP A 229 -11.56 -7.94 -3.16
N LEU A 230 -11.97 -7.90 -1.89
CA LEU A 230 -11.98 -9.08 -1.01
C LEU A 230 -13.00 -10.12 -1.45
N MET A 231 -14.18 -9.68 -1.89
CA MET A 231 -15.20 -10.55 -2.48
C MET A 231 -14.63 -11.34 -3.66
N VAL A 232 -14.06 -10.65 -4.65
CA VAL A 232 -13.47 -11.31 -5.81
C VAL A 232 -12.29 -12.19 -5.43
N PHE A 233 -11.42 -11.75 -4.52
CA PHE A 233 -10.31 -12.58 -4.02
C PHE A 233 -10.81 -13.92 -3.45
N PHE A 234 -11.83 -13.87 -2.59
CA PHE A 234 -12.44 -15.05 -2.00
C PHE A 234 -13.08 -15.97 -3.06
N LEU A 235 -13.82 -15.39 -4.01
CA LEU A 235 -14.43 -16.15 -5.11
C LEU A 235 -13.36 -16.84 -5.97
N MET A 236 -12.28 -16.13 -6.30
CA MET A 236 -11.23 -16.64 -7.19
C MET A 236 -10.39 -17.73 -6.53
N LYS A 237 -10.22 -17.68 -5.20
CA LYS A 237 -9.60 -18.79 -4.46
C LYS A 237 -10.37 -20.11 -4.63
N GLN A 238 -11.68 -20.06 -4.85
CA GLN A 238 -12.52 -21.25 -5.02
C GLN A 238 -12.69 -21.67 -6.49
N LYS A 239 -12.78 -20.69 -7.40
CA LYS A 239 -13.24 -20.94 -8.79
C LYS A 239 -12.18 -20.72 -9.86
N GLY A 240 -11.09 -20.01 -9.53
CA GLY A 240 -10.06 -19.62 -10.47
C GLY A 240 -10.50 -18.50 -11.44
N LEU A 241 -9.50 -17.82 -12.03
CA LEU A 241 -9.70 -16.68 -12.92
C LEU A 241 -10.49 -16.97 -14.21
N PRO A 242 -10.45 -18.17 -14.85
CA PRO A 242 -11.22 -18.43 -16.07
C PRO A 242 -12.73 -18.29 -15.89
N ALA A 243 -13.23 -18.50 -14.66
CA ALA A 243 -14.65 -18.35 -14.36
C ALA A 243 -15.14 -16.90 -14.57
N ILE A 244 -14.26 -15.89 -14.39
CA ILE A 244 -14.61 -14.49 -14.67
C ILE A 244 -14.88 -14.29 -16.16
N ALA A 245 -14.02 -14.81 -17.04
CA ALA A 245 -14.23 -14.72 -18.48
C ALA A 245 -15.54 -15.39 -18.90
N ASN A 246 -15.86 -16.55 -18.31
CA ASN A 246 -17.13 -17.25 -18.55
C ASN A 246 -18.34 -16.42 -18.10
N TYR A 247 -18.27 -15.77 -16.95
CA TYR A 247 -19.31 -14.87 -16.47
C TYR A 247 -19.59 -13.76 -17.49
N PHE A 248 -18.57 -12.97 -17.84
CA PHE A 248 -18.75 -11.82 -18.72
C PHE A 248 -19.17 -12.20 -20.15
N LYS A 249 -18.75 -13.36 -20.66
CA LYS A 249 -19.24 -13.88 -21.95
C LYS A 249 -20.74 -14.22 -21.93
N ASN A 250 -21.33 -14.52 -20.76
CA ASN A 250 -22.75 -14.88 -20.63
C ASN A 250 -23.67 -13.69 -20.29
N VAL A 251 -23.15 -12.64 -19.63
CA VAL A 251 -23.91 -11.43 -19.25
C VAL A 251 -24.72 -10.79 -20.40
N PRO A 252 -24.27 -10.78 -21.67
CA PRO A 252 -25.08 -10.22 -22.77
C PRO A 252 -26.38 -10.99 -23.02
N VAL A 253 -26.37 -12.30 -22.73
CA VAL A 253 -27.36 -13.28 -23.20
C VAL A 253 -28.34 -13.68 -22.10
N VAL A 254 -27.91 -13.68 -20.83
CA VAL A 254 -28.74 -14.03 -19.67
C VAL A 254 -28.66 -12.96 -18.58
N SER A 255 -29.49 -13.07 -17.54
CA SER A 255 -29.40 -12.17 -16.37
C SER A 255 -28.04 -12.29 -15.69
N SER A 256 -27.65 -11.26 -14.93
CA SER A 256 -26.43 -11.28 -14.11
C SER A 256 -26.36 -12.49 -13.20
N ASP A 257 -27.48 -12.87 -12.59
CA ASP A 257 -27.54 -13.92 -11.59
C ASP A 257 -27.42 -15.30 -12.25
N SER A 258 -28.09 -15.51 -13.39
CA SER A 258 -27.93 -16.74 -14.17
C SER A 258 -26.54 -16.84 -14.82
N ALA A 259 -25.94 -15.72 -15.24
CA ALA A 259 -24.55 -15.71 -15.70
C ALA A 259 -23.58 -16.08 -14.57
N PHE A 260 -23.83 -15.58 -13.35
CA PHE A 260 -23.05 -15.89 -12.16
C PHE A 260 -23.14 -17.38 -11.83
N GLU A 261 -24.35 -17.92 -11.74
CA GLU A 261 -24.57 -19.33 -11.43
C GLU A 261 -23.91 -20.26 -12.45
N LYS A 262 -24.05 -19.96 -13.75
CA LYS A 262 -23.39 -20.73 -14.82
C LYS A 262 -21.86 -20.69 -14.75
N ALA A 263 -21.30 -19.52 -14.43
CA ALA A 263 -19.85 -19.33 -14.44
C ALA A 263 -19.16 -19.90 -13.20
N PHE A 264 -19.80 -19.78 -12.04
CA PHE A 264 -19.20 -20.13 -10.75
C PHE A 264 -19.80 -21.42 -10.14
N GLY A 265 -20.85 -21.98 -10.74
CA GLY A 265 -21.51 -23.20 -10.27
C GLY A 265 -22.15 -23.05 -8.90
N MET A 266 -22.59 -21.84 -8.55
CA MET A 266 -23.25 -21.54 -7.28
C MET A 266 -24.15 -20.30 -7.39
N GLU A 267 -25.23 -20.27 -6.63
CA GLU A 267 -26.08 -19.10 -6.54
C GLU A 267 -25.38 -17.93 -5.85
N ILE A 268 -25.73 -16.70 -6.24
CA ILE A 268 -25.14 -15.48 -5.65
C ILE A 268 -25.46 -15.35 -4.15
N GLY A 269 -26.62 -15.84 -3.71
CA GLY A 269 -27.02 -15.87 -2.30
C GLY A 269 -26.14 -16.82 -1.47
N GLN A 270 -25.86 -18.01 -2.01
CA GLN A 270 -24.94 -18.96 -1.38
C GLN A 270 -23.53 -18.36 -1.26
N TYR A 271 -23.02 -17.79 -2.34
CA TYR A 271 -21.73 -17.11 -2.33
C TYR A 271 -21.67 -15.98 -1.29
N LEU A 272 -22.70 -15.14 -1.19
CA LEU A 272 -22.75 -14.05 -0.24
C LEU A 272 -22.71 -14.55 1.22
N SER A 273 -23.44 -15.63 1.51
CA SER A 273 -23.44 -16.28 2.82
C SER A 273 -22.04 -16.79 3.19
N ASP A 274 -21.38 -17.53 2.27
CA ASP A 274 -20.05 -18.08 2.48
C ASP A 274 -19.00 -16.98 2.67
N PHE A 275 -19.07 -15.93 1.84
CA PHE A 275 -18.20 -14.78 1.94
C PHE A 275 -18.39 -14.04 3.26
N GLN A 276 -19.63 -13.81 3.69
CA GLN A 276 -19.92 -13.10 4.93
C GLN A 276 -19.40 -13.87 6.15
N ALA A 277 -19.57 -15.19 6.18
CA ALA A 277 -19.00 -16.04 7.23
C ALA A 277 -17.47 -15.94 7.27
N TRP A 278 -16.81 -16.06 6.11
CA TRP A 278 -15.36 -15.91 6.00
C TRP A 278 -14.89 -14.51 6.42
N TYR A 279 -15.57 -13.46 5.96
CA TYR A 279 -15.20 -12.07 6.22
C TYR A 279 -15.33 -11.74 7.71
N ILE A 280 -16.40 -12.17 8.39
CA ILE A 280 -16.56 -11.97 9.84
C ILE A 280 -15.43 -12.64 10.61
N LEU A 281 -15.08 -13.88 10.25
CA LEU A 281 -13.96 -14.60 10.88
C LEU A 281 -12.63 -13.86 10.65
N ALA A 282 -12.33 -13.49 9.40
CA ALA A 282 -11.09 -12.79 9.03
C ALA A 282 -10.98 -11.39 9.69
N MET A 283 -12.09 -10.69 9.86
CA MET A 283 -12.14 -9.39 10.54
C MET A 283 -12.02 -9.51 12.07
N GLY A 284 -12.43 -10.65 12.63
CA GLY A 284 -12.33 -10.95 14.06
C GLY A 284 -10.97 -11.54 14.50
N GLU A 285 -10.15 -12.01 13.57
CA GLU A 285 -8.81 -12.52 13.90
C GLU A 285 -7.92 -11.42 14.51
N PRO A 286 -7.19 -11.72 15.60
CA PRO A 286 -6.18 -10.81 16.13
C PRO A 286 -5.14 -10.47 15.06
N ALA A 287 -4.70 -9.21 15.05
CA ALA A 287 -3.64 -8.80 14.14
C ALA A 287 -2.37 -9.63 14.37
N LYS A 288 -1.83 -10.15 13.26
CA LYS A 288 -0.58 -10.91 13.21
C LYS A 288 0.53 -10.01 12.68
N ILE A 289 1.73 -10.21 13.22
CA ILE A 289 2.96 -9.61 12.72
C ILE A 289 3.78 -10.76 12.16
N ASP A 290 3.83 -10.86 10.84
CA ASP A 290 4.52 -11.95 10.16
C ASP A 290 5.96 -11.54 9.89
N PHE A 291 6.92 -12.32 10.38
CA PHE A 291 8.35 -12.07 10.12
C PHE A 291 8.86 -12.94 8.99
N ALA A 292 9.44 -12.29 7.98
CA ALA A 292 10.14 -12.93 6.87
C ALA A 292 11.57 -12.41 6.79
N SER A 293 12.49 -13.25 6.30
CA SER A 293 13.90 -12.89 6.14
C SER A 293 14.30 -12.94 4.66
N ARG A 294 15.19 -12.03 4.25
CA ARG A 294 15.85 -12.01 2.95
C ARG A 294 17.36 -11.98 3.15
N GLY A 295 18.06 -12.92 2.52
CA GLY A 295 19.48 -13.15 2.78
C GLY A 295 19.72 -13.87 4.12
N ALA A 296 20.96 -13.81 4.60
CA ALA A 296 21.43 -14.54 5.77
C ALA A 296 21.16 -13.79 7.09
N VAL A 297 19.90 -13.43 7.37
CA VAL A 297 19.51 -12.90 8.69
C VAL A 297 19.52 -14.05 9.70
N SER A 298 20.23 -13.89 10.82
CA SER A 298 20.35 -14.94 11.83
C SER A 298 19.02 -15.18 12.57
N ALA A 299 18.85 -16.40 13.09
CA ALA A 299 17.69 -16.74 13.91
C ALA A 299 17.62 -15.88 15.20
N ASP A 300 18.78 -15.57 15.79
CA ASP A 300 18.88 -14.72 16.98
C ASP A 300 18.48 -13.28 16.67
N SER A 301 18.98 -12.70 15.56
CA SER A 301 18.55 -11.38 15.08
C SER A 301 17.03 -11.33 14.95
N ARG A 302 16.43 -12.32 14.27
CA ARG A 302 14.99 -12.41 14.10
C ARG A 302 14.24 -12.50 15.43
N ALA A 303 14.73 -13.31 16.37
CA ALA A 303 14.12 -13.46 17.68
C ALA A 303 14.08 -12.15 18.48
N TYR A 304 15.09 -11.28 18.33
CA TYR A 304 15.06 -9.94 18.95
C TYR A 304 13.94 -9.06 18.37
N PHE A 305 13.73 -9.08 17.06
CA PHE A 305 12.63 -8.34 16.44
C PHE A 305 11.26 -8.88 16.88
N GLU A 306 11.10 -10.21 16.91
CA GLU A 306 9.87 -10.85 17.40
C GLU A 306 9.60 -10.50 18.87
N LYS A 307 10.62 -10.55 19.73
CA LYS A 307 10.53 -10.16 21.14
C LYS A 307 10.14 -8.70 21.30
N GLY A 308 10.73 -7.78 20.53
CA GLY A 308 10.40 -6.35 20.60
C GLY A 308 8.97 -6.05 20.19
N ALA A 309 8.47 -6.72 19.14
CA ALA A 309 7.07 -6.59 18.71
C ALA A 309 6.08 -7.06 19.80
N GLU A 310 6.38 -8.17 20.46
CA GLU A 310 5.55 -8.69 21.55
C GLU A 310 5.57 -7.77 22.78
N LEU A 311 6.75 -7.31 23.20
CA LEU A 311 6.89 -6.37 24.32
C LEU A 311 6.18 -5.04 24.05
N ALA A 312 6.19 -4.56 22.81
CA ALA A 312 5.43 -3.38 22.40
C ALA A 312 3.92 -3.57 22.54
N ARG A 313 3.38 -4.71 22.09
CA ARG A 313 1.96 -5.05 22.25
C ARG A 313 1.57 -5.13 23.71
N GLN A 314 2.38 -5.80 24.53
CA GLN A 314 2.16 -5.92 25.98
C GLN A 314 2.15 -4.54 26.65
N LEU A 315 3.13 -3.68 26.33
CA LEU A 315 3.21 -2.35 26.91
C LEU A 315 2.01 -1.47 26.55
N ALA A 316 1.54 -1.52 25.30
CA ALA A 316 0.33 -0.81 24.88
C ALA A 316 -0.95 -1.36 25.55
N PHE A 317 -1.01 -2.67 25.77
CA PHE A 317 -2.11 -3.29 26.52
C PHE A 317 -2.10 -2.89 28.00
N ASP A 318 -0.93 -2.88 28.63
CA ASP A 318 -0.76 -2.42 30.01
C ASP A 318 -1.16 -0.95 30.14
N ALA A 319 -0.68 -0.10 29.21
CA ALA A 319 -0.91 1.33 29.24
C ALA A 319 -2.38 1.71 28.99
N TRP A 320 -2.99 1.25 27.89
CA TRP A 320 -4.32 1.73 27.49
C TRP A 320 -5.30 0.66 27.03
N LYS A 321 -4.97 -0.61 27.30
CA LYS A 321 -5.69 -1.79 26.78
C LYS A 321 -5.72 -1.79 25.25
N GLY A 322 -4.65 -1.29 24.64
CA GLY A 322 -4.46 -1.27 23.20
C GLY A 322 -4.27 -2.67 22.64
N GLN A 323 -4.88 -2.93 21.49
CA GLN A 323 -4.64 -4.11 20.68
C GLN A 323 -4.36 -3.66 19.26
N LEU A 324 -3.36 -4.26 18.64
CA LEU A 324 -3.07 -4.05 17.23
C LEU A 324 -4.24 -4.63 16.42
N ARG A 325 -4.78 -3.84 15.49
CA ARG A 325 -5.86 -4.24 14.60
C ARG A 325 -5.37 -4.52 13.19
N ASP A 326 -4.34 -3.81 12.74
CA ASP A 326 -3.77 -4.02 11.41
C ASP A 326 -2.70 -5.11 11.45
N ALA A 327 -2.89 -6.13 10.63
CA ALA A 327 -1.88 -7.16 10.43
C ALA A 327 -0.85 -6.67 9.40
N PHE A 328 0.42 -6.98 9.62
CA PHE A 328 1.48 -6.54 8.71
C PHE A 328 2.64 -7.53 8.71
N ARG A 329 3.42 -7.50 7.63
CA ARG A 329 4.63 -8.30 7.48
C ARG A 329 5.86 -7.42 7.70
N VAL A 330 6.80 -7.93 8.47
CA VAL A 330 8.14 -7.37 8.64
C VAL A 330 9.12 -8.21 7.82
N VAL A 331 9.81 -7.58 6.88
CA VAL A 331 10.85 -8.21 6.06
C VAL A 331 12.20 -7.74 6.56
N LEU A 332 12.92 -8.65 7.24
CA LEU A 332 14.28 -8.45 7.71
C LEU A 332 15.24 -8.72 6.56
N THR A 333 16.16 -7.79 6.33
CA THR A 333 17.14 -7.86 5.24
C THR A 333 18.55 -7.89 5.81
N ALA A 334 19.39 -8.77 5.26
CA ALA A 334 20.72 -9.05 5.79
C ALA A 334 21.77 -7.98 5.46
N ASP A 335 21.50 -7.13 4.47
CA ASP A 335 22.41 -6.10 4.00
C ASP A 335 21.66 -4.98 3.24
N ARG A 336 22.40 -3.93 2.86
CA ARG A 336 21.86 -2.76 2.16
C ARG A 336 21.28 -3.10 0.78
N ASP A 337 21.89 -4.03 0.05
CA ASP A 337 21.43 -4.35 -1.31
C ASP A 337 20.12 -5.14 -1.25
N ALA A 338 20.01 -6.09 -0.32
CA ALA A 338 18.77 -6.78 0.00
C ALA A 338 17.70 -5.81 0.51
N TYR A 339 18.07 -4.80 1.30
CA TYR A 339 17.17 -3.75 1.77
C TYR A 339 16.59 -2.95 0.60
N VAL A 340 17.44 -2.40 -0.28
CA VAL A 340 17.02 -1.63 -1.46
C VAL A 340 16.19 -2.46 -2.42
N ALA A 341 16.61 -3.69 -2.72
CA ALA A 341 15.87 -4.58 -3.62
C ALA A 341 14.50 -4.96 -3.04
N THR A 342 14.42 -5.20 -1.74
CA THR A 342 13.16 -5.50 -1.06
C THR A 342 12.24 -4.28 -1.04
N MET A 343 12.75 -3.08 -0.78
CA MET A 343 11.97 -1.85 -0.86
C MET A 343 11.46 -1.58 -2.28
N ALA A 344 12.31 -1.73 -3.30
CA ALA A 344 11.92 -1.57 -4.70
C ALA A 344 10.73 -2.47 -5.06
N ARG A 345 10.82 -3.74 -4.70
CA ARG A 345 9.75 -4.73 -4.91
C ARG A 345 8.50 -4.41 -4.09
N GLU A 346 8.62 -4.37 -2.77
CA GLU A 346 7.48 -4.37 -1.85
C GLU A 346 6.75 -3.02 -1.82
N PHE A 347 7.41 -1.94 -2.23
CA PHE A 347 6.85 -0.59 -2.28
C PHE A 347 6.68 -0.06 -3.71
N GLY A 348 6.93 -0.88 -4.73
CA GLY A 348 6.74 -0.49 -6.13
C GLY A 348 7.68 0.59 -6.64
N LEU A 349 8.81 0.81 -5.96
CA LEU A 349 9.77 1.86 -6.27
C LEU A 349 10.75 1.41 -7.35
N THR A 350 11.34 2.35 -8.09
CA THR A 350 12.55 2.05 -8.86
C THR A 350 13.71 1.76 -7.91
N THR A 351 14.72 1.02 -8.37
CA THR A 351 15.94 0.76 -7.58
C THR A 351 16.59 2.07 -7.11
N GLU A 352 16.58 3.11 -7.94
CA GLU A 352 17.14 4.43 -7.62
C GLU A 352 16.34 5.14 -6.51
N GLN A 353 15.00 5.12 -6.62
CA GLN A 353 14.11 5.68 -5.58
C GLN A 353 14.30 4.95 -4.25
N ALA A 354 14.34 3.61 -4.28
CA ALA A 354 14.59 2.79 -3.10
C ALA A 354 15.98 3.06 -2.50
N ALA A 355 17.02 3.15 -3.33
CA ALA A 355 18.38 3.45 -2.88
C ALA A 355 18.52 4.84 -2.25
N ALA A 356 17.82 5.83 -2.80
CA ALA A 356 17.77 7.19 -2.24
C ALA A 356 17.11 7.20 -0.86
N GLN A 357 15.98 6.50 -0.71
CA GLN A 357 15.27 6.40 0.57
C GLN A 357 16.07 5.63 1.62
N ALA A 358 16.73 4.54 1.23
CA ALA A 358 17.54 3.71 2.12
C ALA A 358 18.81 4.40 2.67
N LYS A 359 19.15 5.63 2.27
CA LYS A 359 20.39 6.31 2.75
C LYS A 359 20.38 6.61 4.24
N ASN A 360 19.24 7.01 4.79
CA ASN A 360 19.14 7.55 6.15
C ASN A 360 18.14 6.79 7.03
N GLU A 361 17.65 5.65 6.57
CA GLU A 361 16.58 4.88 7.20
C GLU A 361 17.08 3.45 7.47
N ASN A 362 16.93 3.00 8.71
CA ASN A 362 17.21 1.60 9.10
C ASN A 362 15.99 0.71 8.83
N TRP A 363 14.83 1.32 8.65
CA TRP A 363 13.59 0.66 8.24
C TRP A 363 12.67 1.66 7.54
N THR A 364 11.80 1.13 6.69
CA THR A 364 10.77 1.88 5.99
C THR A 364 9.48 1.08 6.03
N ASP A 365 8.33 1.77 6.10
CA ASP A 365 7.03 1.13 6.06
C ASP A 365 6.11 1.69 4.97
N ARG A 366 5.31 0.81 4.36
CA ARG A 366 4.26 1.19 3.41
C ARG A 366 3.13 0.17 3.41
N GLY A 367 1.94 0.63 3.79
CA GLY A 367 0.76 -0.23 3.92
C GLY A 367 1.01 -1.33 4.95
N SER A 368 0.79 -2.57 4.54
CA SER A 368 0.96 -3.78 5.36
C SER A 368 2.36 -4.40 5.33
N VAL A 369 3.37 -3.71 4.78
CA VAL A 369 4.77 -4.19 4.80
C VAL A 369 5.70 -3.17 5.45
N VAL A 370 6.58 -3.67 6.30
CA VAL A 370 7.73 -2.97 6.88
C VAL A 370 8.98 -3.71 6.39
N VAL A 371 9.97 -2.98 5.89
CA VAL A 371 11.28 -3.56 5.55
C VAL A 371 12.30 -3.00 6.52
N MET A 372 13.09 -3.85 7.15
CA MET A 372 14.12 -3.46 8.12
C MET A 372 15.49 -4.01 7.70
N ASN A 373 16.53 -3.20 7.87
CA ASN A 373 17.91 -3.55 7.54
C ASN A 373 18.67 -4.03 8.80
N ASP A 374 18.73 -5.34 9.00
CA ASP A 374 19.37 -5.96 10.18
C ASP A 374 20.85 -5.55 10.29
N ALA A 375 21.55 -5.39 9.16
CA ALA A 375 22.97 -5.00 9.16
C ALA A 375 23.24 -3.61 9.75
N THR A 376 22.24 -2.74 9.79
CA THR A 376 22.38 -1.40 10.40
C THR A 376 22.07 -1.37 11.89
N MET A 377 21.59 -2.48 12.46
CA MET A 377 21.19 -2.61 13.86
C MET A 377 22.00 -3.74 14.48
N THR A 378 23.18 -3.47 15.05
CA THR A 378 24.06 -4.54 15.53
C THR A 378 23.61 -5.09 16.88
N GLU A 379 23.17 -4.21 17.77
CA GLU A 379 22.88 -4.56 19.15
C GLU A 379 21.45 -5.09 19.35
N PRO A 380 21.23 -6.07 20.25
CA PRO A 380 19.91 -6.61 20.57
C PRO A 380 18.89 -5.54 20.98
N GLU A 381 19.28 -4.59 21.83
CA GLU A 381 18.43 -3.51 22.31
C GLU A 381 17.98 -2.57 21.18
N GLU A 382 18.83 -2.33 20.17
CA GLU A 382 18.47 -1.50 19.02
C GLU A 382 17.43 -2.20 18.16
N LYS A 383 17.60 -3.50 17.86
CA LYS A 383 16.62 -4.30 17.10
C LYS A 383 15.26 -4.29 17.79
N ILE A 384 15.25 -4.50 19.11
CA ILE A 384 14.05 -4.50 19.95
C ILE A 384 13.38 -3.12 19.94
N TYR A 385 14.17 -2.06 20.13
CA TYR A 385 13.67 -0.68 20.11
C TYR A 385 13.05 -0.32 18.76
N GLN A 386 13.70 -0.62 17.64
CA GLN A 386 13.24 -0.20 16.31
C GLN A 386 11.91 -0.86 15.92
N ILE A 387 11.76 -2.18 16.12
CA ILE A 387 10.46 -2.82 15.85
C ILE A 387 9.39 -2.39 16.85
N ALA A 388 9.74 -2.17 18.11
CA ALA A 388 8.79 -1.66 19.09
C ALA A 388 8.28 -0.27 18.68
N LEU A 389 9.16 0.60 18.17
CA LEU A 389 8.78 1.91 17.65
C LEU A 389 7.81 1.79 16.47
N VAL A 390 8.04 0.87 15.53
CA VAL A 390 7.13 0.59 14.41
C VAL A 390 5.75 0.15 14.91
N VAL A 391 5.72 -0.85 15.80
CA VAL A 391 4.48 -1.42 16.34
C VAL A 391 3.70 -0.36 17.13
N LEU A 392 4.36 0.37 18.02
CA LEU A 392 3.74 1.40 18.85
C LEU A 392 3.25 2.58 18.02
N SER A 393 3.99 3.00 17.00
CA SER A 393 3.55 4.06 16.08
C SER A 393 2.25 3.68 15.38
N ARG A 394 2.13 2.41 14.95
CA ARG A 394 0.89 1.87 14.35
C ARG A 394 -0.24 1.82 15.36
N MET A 395 -0.01 1.26 16.54
CA MET A 395 -1.03 1.18 17.59
C MET A 395 -1.51 2.56 18.07
N ILE A 396 -0.62 3.55 18.12
CA ILE A 396 -0.96 4.95 18.42
C ILE A 396 -1.81 5.56 17.30
N SER A 397 -1.44 5.34 16.04
CA SER A 397 -2.19 5.81 14.88
C SER A 397 -3.58 5.17 14.80
N GLU A 398 -3.70 3.89 15.14
CA GLU A 398 -4.96 3.18 15.22
C GLU A 398 -5.84 3.69 16.37
N ALA A 399 -5.28 3.86 17.57
CA ALA A 399 -6.02 4.29 18.75
C ALA A 399 -6.46 5.76 18.67
N GLY A 400 -5.58 6.62 18.15
CA GLY A 400 -5.77 8.08 18.03
C GLY A 400 -6.43 8.54 16.73
N GLY A 401 -6.41 7.71 15.69
CA GLY A 401 -6.75 8.05 14.31
C GLY A 401 -5.56 8.67 13.59
N ALA A 402 -5.10 8.05 12.49
CA ALA A 402 -3.86 8.43 11.80
C ALA A 402 -3.77 9.92 11.45
N LYS A 403 -4.82 10.48 10.82
CA LYS A 403 -4.88 11.92 10.49
C LYS A 403 -4.83 12.83 11.72
N ASN A 404 -5.38 12.38 12.85
CA ASN A 404 -5.29 13.15 14.10
C ASN A 404 -3.87 13.10 14.66
N MET A 405 -3.21 11.94 14.59
CA MET A 405 -1.83 11.81 15.06
C MET A 405 -0.83 12.63 14.22
N ASP A 406 -1.16 12.92 12.97
CA ASP A 406 -0.43 13.87 12.13
C ASP A 406 -0.67 15.34 12.51
N ASN A 407 -1.69 15.66 13.31
CA ASN A 407 -1.97 17.00 13.86
C ASN A 407 -1.48 17.18 15.31
N MET A 408 -0.81 16.18 15.87
CA MET A 408 -0.12 16.26 17.17
C MET A 408 1.15 15.41 17.15
N LYS A 409 1.99 15.64 16.13
CA LYS A 409 3.08 14.75 15.73
C LYS A 409 4.14 14.56 16.81
N TRP A 410 4.49 15.63 17.54
CA TRP A 410 5.45 15.56 18.64
C TRP A 410 5.03 14.53 19.70
N LEU A 411 3.75 14.49 20.06
CA LEU A 411 3.25 13.62 21.12
C LEU A 411 3.05 12.20 20.61
N SER A 412 2.49 12.03 19.41
CA SER A 412 2.31 10.68 18.83
C SER A 412 3.66 9.99 18.60
N TYR A 413 4.65 10.71 18.05
CA TYR A 413 6.00 10.19 17.85
C TYR A 413 6.76 10.03 19.17
N GLY A 414 6.72 11.04 20.05
CA GLY A 414 7.38 11.00 21.35
C GLY A 414 6.87 9.87 22.24
N ALA A 415 5.55 9.65 22.29
CA ALA A 415 4.95 8.53 23.00
C ALA A 415 5.42 7.18 22.46
N ALA A 416 5.49 7.01 21.14
CA ALA A 416 6.02 5.80 20.53
C ALA A 416 7.48 5.55 20.93
N ASN A 417 8.31 6.60 20.97
CA ASN A 417 9.73 6.53 21.33
C ASN A 417 9.95 6.13 22.79
N ILE A 418 9.28 6.81 23.73
CA ILE A 418 9.46 6.49 25.16
C ILE A 418 8.94 5.10 25.48
N MET A 419 7.90 4.64 24.80
CA MET A 419 7.38 3.30 24.99
C MET A 419 8.28 2.25 24.33
N ALA A 420 8.85 2.52 23.16
CA ALA A 420 9.83 1.63 22.53
C ALA A 420 11.08 1.45 23.39
N ALA A 421 11.57 2.54 24.00
CA ALA A 421 12.68 2.49 24.97
C ALA A 421 12.33 1.64 26.21
N ARG A 422 11.07 1.71 26.69
CA ARG A 422 10.59 0.80 27.75
C ARG A 422 10.47 -0.65 27.31
N SER A 423 10.10 -0.92 26.06
CA SER A 423 10.12 -2.28 25.51
C SER A 423 11.55 -2.84 25.48
N ALA A 424 12.53 -2.02 25.07
CA ALA A 424 13.94 -2.39 25.13
C ALA A 424 14.42 -2.63 26.58
N GLU A 425 14.06 -1.76 27.53
CA GLU A 425 14.37 -1.98 28.95
C GLU A 425 13.77 -3.29 29.50
N ARG A 426 12.48 -3.56 29.22
CA ARG A 426 11.81 -4.82 29.63
C ARG A 426 12.46 -6.07 29.06
N SER A 427 13.25 -5.93 28.00
CA SER A 427 13.96 -7.06 27.40
C SER A 427 15.18 -7.52 28.21
N GLY A 428 15.72 -6.65 29.07
CA GLY A 428 16.88 -6.88 29.92
C GLY A 428 18.24 -6.47 29.34
N PHE A 429 18.30 -5.96 28.10
CA PHE A 429 19.56 -5.62 27.42
C PHE A 429 20.08 -4.21 27.72
N CYS A 430 19.22 -3.29 28.13
CA CYS A 430 19.56 -1.87 28.31
C CYS A 430 18.71 -1.23 29.41
N ARG A 431 19.08 -0.03 29.87
CA ARG A 431 18.25 0.77 30.79
C ARG A 431 17.50 1.85 30.01
N TYR A 432 16.33 2.25 30.48
CA TYR A 432 15.60 3.37 29.85
C TYR A 432 16.43 4.67 29.82
N GLY A 433 17.24 4.90 30.86
CA GLY A 433 18.12 6.06 30.97
C GLY A 433 19.15 6.15 29.84
N ASP A 434 19.55 5.04 29.23
CA ASP A 434 20.51 5.04 28.11
C ASP A 434 19.88 5.70 26.87
N PHE A 435 18.59 5.44 26.61
CA PHE A 435 17.85 6.11 25.54
C PHE A 435 17.60 7.58 25.85
N GLN A 436 17.24 7.91 27.09
CA GLN A 436 17.07 9.30 27.50
C GLN A 436 18.36 10.10 27.29
N GLY A 437 19.49 9.56 27.77
CA GLY A 437 20.81 10.17 27.57
C GLY A 437 21.18 10.31 26.09
N SER A 438 20.78 9.36 25.23
CA SER A 438 20.98 9.48 23.78
C SER A 438 20.20 10.65 23.15
N TRP A 439 19.00 10.95 23.64
CA TRP A 439 18.20 12.07 23.17
C TRP A 439 18.78 13.40 23.64
N GLU A 440 19.19 13.48 24.90
CA GLU A 440 19.89 14.64 25.48
C GLU A 440 21.20 14.91 24.74
N TYR A 441 22.00 13.86 24.49
CA TYR A 441 23.23 13.95 23.71
C TYR A 441 22.98 14.45 22.28
N GLY A 442 21.95 13.92 21.61
CA GLY A 442 21.57 14.36 20.27
C GLY A 442 21.18 15.84 20.23
N LEU A 443 20.51 16.36 21.27
CA LEU A 443 20.17 17.77 21.38
C LEU A 443 21.37 18.65 21.66
N SER A 444 22.24 18.27 22.60
CA SER A 444 23.42 19.05 22.96
C SER A 444 24.42 19.19 21.81
N HIS A 445 24.44 18.23 20.89
CA HIS A 445 25.30 18.25 19.69
C HIS A 445 24.61 18.82 18.44
N SER A 446 23.34 19.22 18.55
CA SER A 446 22.61 19.86 17.46
C SER A 446 22.92 21.36 17.41
N ARG A 447 23.15 21.89 16.19
CA ARG A 447 23.42 23.33 16.00
C ARG A 447 22.26 24.23 16.43
N SER A 448 21.04 23.70 16.39
CA SER A 448 19.81 24.33 16.84
C SER A 448 18.74 23.26 17.02
N TRP A 449 17.67 23.57 17.76
CA TRP A 449 16.55 22.66 17.98
C TRP A 449 15.20 23.41 17.83
N PRO A 450 14.12 22.69 17.49
CA PRO A 450 12.78 23.27 17.40
C PRO A 450 12.14 23.44 18.77
N GLN A 451 11.16 24.34 18.86
CA GLN A 451 10.19 24.37 19.96
C GLN A 451 9.00 23.45 19.64
N LEU A 452 8.32 22.96 20.68
CA LEU A 452 7.19 22.05 20.54
C LEU A 452 6.07 22.54 19.60
N PRO A 453 5.67 23.83 19.56
CA PRO A 453 4.71 24.33 18.57
C PRO A 453 5.13 24.11 17.10
N GLN A 454 6.43 24.03 16.82
CA GLN A 454 6.96 23.76 15.48
C GLN A 454 6.91 22.27 15.11
N LEU A 455 6.51 21.40 16.04
CA LEU A 455 6.41 19.94 15.88
C LEU A 455 4.97 19.43 15.95
N MET A 456 3.99 20.33 15.87
CA MET A 456 2.57 20.00 16.02
C MET A 456 2.04 19.15 14.86
N THR A 457 2.35 19.52 13.62
CA THR A 457 1.85 18.82 12.44
C THR A 457 2.94 18.01 11.75
N LEU A 458 2.58 17.01 10.94
CA LEU A 458 3.53 16.26 10.12
C LEU A 458 4.31 17.17 9.15
N SER A 459 3.66 18.19 8.58
CA SER A 459 4.31 19.17 7.73
C SER A 459 5.31 20.04 8.49
N ALA A 460 4.93 20.55 9.67
CA ALA A 460 5.79 21.36 10.52
C ALA A 460 6.98 20.53 11.05
N TRP A 461 6.73 19.28 11.43
CA TRP A 461 7.75 18.30 11.79
C TRP A 461 8.79 18.12 10.68
N SER A 462 8.33 17.93 9.44
CA SER A 462 9.24 17.72 8.29
C SER A 462 10.09 18.97 8.03
N ALA A 463 9.48 20.16 8.04
CA ALA A 463 10.21 21.42 7.91
C ALA A 463 11.20 21.65 9.07
N ALA A 464 10.84 21.25 10.29
CA ALA A 464 11.75 21.32 11.44
C ALA A 464 12.91 20.34 11.31
N ALA A 465 12.68 19.14 10.78
CA ALA A 465 13.74 18.14 10.56
C ALA A 465 14.74 18.58 9.49
N GLU A 466 14.27 19.24 8.43
CA GLU A 466 15.13 19.85 7.42
C GLU A 466 15.99 20.99 8.00
N LYS A 467 15.41 21.82 8.87
CA LYS A 467 16.08 22.98 9.44
C LYS A 467 17.05 22.64 10.58
N HIS A 468 16.62 21.79 11.51
CA HIS A 468 17.31 21.51 12.77
C HIS A 468 18.02 20.15 12.78
N GLY A 469 17.74 19.31 11.79
CA GLY A 469 18.21 17.93 11.74
C GLY A 469 17.24 16.96 12.46
N PRO A 470 17.19 15.69 12.02
CA PRO A 470 16.24 14.72 12.53
C PRO A 470 16.53 14.33 13.99
N ALA A 471 17.79 14.33 14.42
CA ALA A 471 18.15 14.03 15.81
C ALA A 471 17.56 15.05 16.79
N ALA A 472 17.65 16.35 16.47
CA ALA A 472 17.09 17.42 17.30
C ALA A 472 15.57 17.30 17.44
N VAL A 473 14.87 17.10 16.32
CA VAL A 473 13.41 16.95 16.31
C VAL A 473 12.97 15.74 17.15
N ARG A 474 13.64 14.60 16.98
CA ARG A 474 13.34 13.38 17.76
C ARG A 474 13.61 13.58 19.25
N GLY A 475 14.73 14.21 19.60
CA GLY A 475 15.09 14.49 20.99
C GLY A 475 14.05 15.36 21.69
N VAL A 476 13.66 16.49 21.08
CA VAL A 476 12.63 17.39 21.64
C VAL A 476 11.32 16.64 21.86
N ALA A 477 10.85 15.86 20.88
CA ALA A 477 9.61 15.10 21.01
C ALA A 477 9.68 14.01 22.09
N ALA A 478 10.75 13.23 22.13
CA ALA A 478 10.90 12.14 23.08
C ALA A 478 11.05 12.65 24.53
N LEU A 479 11.87 13.67 24.77
CA LEU A 479 12.02 14.28 26.10
C LEU A 479 10.76 15.02 26.55
N SER A 480 10.07 15.71 25.64
CA SER A 480 8.77 16.31 25.96
C SER A 480 7.73 15.26 26.35
N ALA A 481 7.64 14.16 25.60
CA ALA A 481 6.71 13.07 25.92
C ALA A 481 7.11 12.34 27.21
N HIS A 482 8.41 12.17 27.47
CA HIS A 482 8.94 11.65 28.72
C HIS A 482 8.49 12.52 29.89
N TYR A 483 8.74 13.84 29.83
CA TYR A 483 8.34 14.79 30.87
C TYR A 483 6.82 14.79 31.09
N LEU A 484 6.04 14.72 30.00
CA LEU A 484 4.58 14.61 30.08
C LEU A 484 4.15 13.34 30.83
N ALA A 485 4.74 12.19 30.49
CA ALA A 485 4.41 10.92 31.13
C ALA A 485 4.83 10.91 32.61
N ASP A 486 6.02 11.42 32.93
CA ASP A 486 6.55 11.45 34.30
C ASP A 486 5.70 12.36 35.20
N LYS A 487 5.36 13.57 34.74
CA LYS A 487 4.70 14.58 35.58
C LYS A 487 3.18 14.54 35.55
N TYR A 488 2.57 14.01 34.48
CA TYR A 488 1.15 14.18 34.21
C TYR A 488 0.39 12.88 33.96
N GLY A 489 0.68 11.84 34.75
CA GLY A 489 -0.18 10.65 34.86
C GLY A 489 0.20 9.45 33.99
N GLY A 490 1.44 9.40 33.52
CA GLY A 490 2.02 8.21 32.89
C GLY A 490 1.40 7.83 31.53
N TYR A 491 1.72 6.60 31.11
CA TYR A 491 1.24 6.03 29.85
C TYR A 491 -0.29 5.84 29.77
N PRO A 492 -1.02 5.54 30.86
CA PRO A 492 -2.49 5.47 30.79
C PRO A 492 -3.16 6.75 30.32
N ARG A 493 -2.64 7.91 30.73
CA ARG A 493 -3.19 9.22 30.33
C ARG A 493 -2.93 9.56 28.86
N ILE A 494 -1.83 9.06 28.30
CA ILE A 494 -1.60 9.07 26.84
C ILE A 494 -2.70 8.24 26.15
N GLY A 495 -3.04 7.07 26.71
CA GLY A 495 -4.15 6.24 26.25
C GLY A 495 -5.51 6.95 26.22
N GLU A 496 -5.83 7.70 27.26
CA GLU A 496 -7.05 8.52 27.34
C GLU A 496 -7.05 9.60 26.26
N TRP A 497 -5.91 10.27 26.05
CA TRP A 497 -5.74 11.25 24.99
C TRP A 497 -5.95 10.66 23.59
N LEU A 498 -5.40 9.48 23.30
CA LEU A 498 -5.62 8.79 22.02
C LEU A 498 -7.11 8.52 21.77
N LYS A 499 -7.79 7.91 22.75
CA LYS A 499 -9.24 7.61 22.65
C LYS A 499 -10.08 8.88 22.45
N ALA A 500 -9.78 9.93 23.20
CA ALA A 500 -10.46 11.22 23.10
C ALA A 500 -10.23 11.87 21.72
N SER A 501 -9.00 11.80 21.21
CA SER A 501 -8.62 12.35 19.90
C SER A 501 -9.37 11.65 18.76
N ASN A 502 -9.47 10.33 18.78
CA ASN A 502 -10.18 9.57 17.74
C ASN A 502 -11.71 9.83 17.77
N THR A 503 -12.26 10.02 18.97
CA THR A 503 -13.68 10.31 19.16
C THR A 503 -14.03 11.71 18.68
N SER A 504 -13.25 12.73 19.07
CA SER A 504 -13.51 14.13 18.74
C SER A 504 -13.08 14.53 17.33
N GLY A 505 -12.05 13.87 16.78
CA GLY A 505 -11.35 14.35 15.58
C GLY A 505 -10.44 15.56 15.84
N ASP A 506 -10.28 15.97 17.10
CA ASP A 506 -9.45 17.11 17.49
C ASP A 506 -8.46 16.69 18.60
N PRO A 507 -7.23 16.33 18.24
CA PRO A 507 -6.22 15.89 19.19
C PRO A 507 -5.73 17.00 20.11
N VAL A 508 -5.79 18.27 19.67
CA VAL A 508 -5.32 19.42 20.45
C VAL A 508 -6.32 19.76 21.55
N ALA A 509 -7.61 19.84 21.21
CA ALA A 509 -8.67 20.01 22.19
C ALA A 509 -8.72 18.82 23.17
N SER A 510 -8.51 17.60 22.66
CA SER A 510 -8.42 16.41 23.50
C SER A 510 -7.25 16.48 24.48
N PHE A 511 -6.09 16.97 24.04
CA PHE A 511 -4.94 17.19 24.93
C PHE A 511 -5.30 18.16 26.06
N GLN A 512 -5.88 19.32 25.73
CA GLN A 512 -6.28 20.30 26.73
C GLN A 512 -7.29 19.74 27.73
N LYS A 513 -8.25 18.95 27.27
CA LYS A 513 -9.24 18.29 28.12
C LYS A 513 -8.60 17.27 29.07
N ILE A 514 -7.69 16.43 28.56
CA ILE A 514 -7.09 15.34 29.33
C ILE A 514 -6.03 15.86 30.31
N TYR A 515 -5.20 16.81 29.89
CA TYR A 515 -4.07 17.31 30.69
C TYR A 515 -4.38 18.61 31.43
N GLY A 516 -5.52 19.25 31.17
CA GLY A 516 -5.93 20.49 31.83
C GLY A 516 -5.11 21.72 31.44
N MET A 517 -4.34 21.64 30.35
CA MET A 517 -3.49 22.73 29.86
C MET A 517 -3.34 22.69 28.35
N THR A 518 -3.09 23.83 27.73
CA THR A 518 -2.76 23.89 26.30
C THR A 518 -1.34 23.35 26.05
N THR A 519 -1.03 23.01 24.80
CA THR A 519 0.33 22.60 24.41
C THR A 519 1.36 23.70 24.65
N ALA A 520 0.98 24.97 24.49
CA ALA A 520 1.84 26.11 24.79
C ALA A 520 2.13 26.24 26.30
N GLN A 521 1.12 26.06 27.15
CA GLN A 521 1.29 26.03 28.61
C GLN A 521 2.16 24.86 29.05
N PHE A 522 2.00 23.69 28.43
CA PHE A 522 2.85 22.54 28.66
C PHE A 522 4.31 22.83 28.27
N TRP A 523 4.54 23.39 27.07
CA TRP A 523 5.89 23.71 26.61
C TRP A 523 6.61 24.70 27.53
N GLY A 524 5.92 25.72 28.04
CA GLY A 524 6.48 26.65 29.03
C GLY A 524 6.90 26.01 30.36
N ARG A 525 6.52 24.75 30.63
CA ARG A 525 6.93 23.97 31.82
C ARG A 525 7.95 22.88 31.52
N ALA A 526 8.01 22.44 30.26
CA ALA A 526 8.86 21.35 29.81
C ALA A 526 10.16 21.84 29.17
N SER A 527 10.19 23.09 28.68
CA SER A 527 11.35 23.67 27.97
C SER A 527 12.62 23.56 28.78
N ASP A 528 12.64 24.00 30.04
CA ASP A 528 13.84 23.90 30.90
C ASP A 528 14.35 22.46 31.12
N PHE A 529 13.47 21.47 31.02
CA PHE A 529 13.85 20.05 31.10
C PHE A 529 14.39 19.50 29.78
N VAL A 530 13.87 20.00 28.65
CA VAL A 530 14.20 19.53 27.30
C VAL A 530 15.41 20.25 26.73
N GLU A 531 15.60 21.51 27.11
CA GLU A 531 16.72 22.34 26.65
C GLU A 531 18.01 21.83 27.29
N PRO A 532 19.03 21.48 26.47
CA PRO A 532 20.30 21.04 27.02
C PRO A 532 20.90 22.16 27.86
N ASP A 533 21.34 21.81 29.07
CA ASP A 533 21.99 22.75 29.96
C ASP A 533 23.22 23.33 29.23
N SER A 534 23.33 24.66 29.17
CA SER A 534 24.48 25.32 28.52
C SER A 534 25.80 25.13 29.29
N GLY A 535 25.73 24.48 30.47
CA GLY A 535 26.86 24.01 31.25
C GLY A 535 27.38 22.67 30.74
N ALA A 536 28.70 22.56 30.59
CA ALA A 536 29.40 21.38 30.11
C ALA A 536 28.87 20.06 30.73
N TRP A 537 28.25 19.23 29.90
CA TRP A 537 27.94 17.85 30.25
C TRP A 537 29.26 17.06 30.38
N ASN A 538 29.54 16.57 31.59
CA ASN A 538 30.55 15.55 31.81
C ASN A 538 29.86 14.18 31.75
N PRO A 539 30.21 13.30 30.80
CA PRO A 539 29.68 11.94 30.79
C PRO A 539 29.97 11.25 32.13
N PRO A 540 29.06 10.41 32.64
CA PRO A 540 29.45 9.45 33.67
C PRO A 540 30.61 8.62 33.13
N ALA A 541 31.68 8.48 33.92
CA ALA A 541 32.83 7.66 33.55
C ALA A 541 32.34 6.26 33.15
N PRO A 542 32.88 5.67 32.05
CA PRO A 542 32.53 4.30 31.71
C PRO A 542 32.73 3.43 32.94
N ALA A 543 31.74 2.58 33.24
CA ALA A 543 31.84 1.64 34.33
C ALA A 543 33.15 0.87 34.21
N ASP A 544 33.95 0.86 35.27
CA ASP A 544 35.22 0.16 35.31
C ASP A 544 34.97 -1.30 34.91
N PRO A 545 35.57 -1.80 33.80
CA PRO A 545 35.37 -3.17 33.36
C PRO A 545 35.81 -4.22 34.39
N ASN A 546 36.48 -3.81 35.47
CA ASN A 546 36.85 -4.66 36.60
C ASN A 546 35.86 -4.65 37.79
N SER A 547 34.75 -3.90 37.76
CA SER A 547 33.83 -3.83 38.92
C SER A 547 32.88 -5.03 39.06
N SER A 548 33.04 -6.08 38.25
CA SER A 548 32.24 -7.31 38.28
C SER A 548 32.99 -8.52 38.86
N ARG A 549 33.86 -8.29 39.85
CA ARG A 549 34.43 -9.36 40.68
C ARG A 549 34.57 -8.91 42.14
N THR A 550 33.53 -9.16 42.94
CA THR A 550 33.58 -9.56 44.36
C THR A 550 32.17 -9.45 44.96
N ALA A 551 31.36 -10.49 44.77
CA ALA A 551 30.19 -10.76 45.62
C ALA A 551 29.82 -12.25 45.49
N ALA A 552 30.80 -13.12 45.70
CA ALA A 552 30.62 -14.55 45.86
C ALA A 552 31.82 -15.08 46.64
N GLU A 553 31.88 -14.78 47.94
CA GLU A 553 32.56 -15.57 48.98
C GLU A 553 32.45 -14.82 50.31
N GLU A 554 31.66 -15.39 51.22
CA GLU A 554 31.68 -15.32 52.71
C GLU A 554 30.27 -15.72 53.21
N THR A 555 29.84 -16.99 53.08
CA THR A 555 29.83 -18.11 54.09
C THR A 555 29.22 -17.79 55.46
N PRO A 556 28.54 -18.73 56.15
CA PRO A 556 28.45 -20.19 55.93
C PRO A 556 27.09 -20.72 55.46
#